data_AF-A0A4Y7U2V4-F1
#
_entry.id   AF-A0A4Y7U2V4-F1
#
_cell.length_a   1.000
_cell.length_b   1.000
_cell.length_c   1.000
_cell.angle_alpha   90.00
_cell.angle_beta   90.00
_cell.angle_gamma   90.00
#
_symmetry.space_group_name_H-M   'P 1'
#
loop_
_entity.id
_entity.type
_entity.pdbx_description
1 polymer ?
#
loop_
_entity_poly.entity_id
_entity_poly.type
_entity_poly.pdbx_seq_one_letter_code
_entity_poly.pdbx_strand_id
1 'polypeptide(L)'
;MAPPSSNLKQTAVFLQNACVQHRYIRSQDLSNIVERPERLRAVNIGLAAAIAHLEDLLPDLPSGSDDTAPSSELNDLTSALNKLNLDPALDGDSKKIRIVQSEAKVDVLNDSAVKFIHGDIDGDVYLEALQTWVKESSDKAANGESEIPEGYSQGDLYCEGRAVVCPESLNAIQGALGTTCEAVDEVMSGSLDRAFVAIRPPGHHCGEDTPSGFCFVNNVAVAAAHAHLKYNITRVVIFDIDLHHGNGTQSIVWQINEETYRQKLEQEAGVPPEKAGAQVFYGSTHDILSYPCEDGKPVLVQAASTSLHNAHGQWIENVHLQSYTSEEHFWTELYEKYKQVLIKAEEFLEATGGPGDDVLFFISCGMDACEHEYPSMSRHNRKVPTSYYYRFARDACALADKYAGGRLISVLEGGYSDRALISGAMAHFVGLTDVPGDVKVDEGWWGVERLIELEKATKKRRGGRPSLPAPGSRRTWIERTLTILAPLDEVSASIVSSLKAVPPPPIAMTLRDRSKIPSKAPTPVPSPPRPTRAKAQGTGNGRGRPRKSGQVGVELEVPKLAAKSEDSSSNEDELQVNRGGVPGAKKLPRVILKLGKAQSEESS
;
A
#
# COMPACT_ATOMS: atom_id res chain seq x y z
N MET A 1 21.27 20.63 28.94
CA MET A 1 20.33 19.49 28.89
C MET A 1 18.97 20.00 29.32
N ALA A 2 18.05 20.22 28.39
CA ALA A 2 16.65 20.42 28.75
C ALA A 2 16.13 19.12 29.39
N PRO A 3 15.27 19.17 30.42
CA PRO A 3 14.67 17.98 30.99
C PRO A 3 13.86 17.25 29.89
N PRO A 4 13.76 15.91 29.90
CA PRO A 4 12.83 15.22 29.02
C PRO A 4 11.43 15.74 29.32
N SER A 5 10.74 16.24 28.30
CA SER A 5 9.36 16.69 28.44
C SER A 5 8.53 15.52 28.94
N SER A 6 7.97 15.67 30.15
CA SER A 6 7.23 14.66 30.88
C SER A 6 5.82 14.38 30.33
N ASN A 7 5.58 14.64 29.04
CA ASN A 7 4.30 14.41 28.38
C ASN A 7 4.45 13.34 27.32
N LEU A 8 3.72 12.24 27.49
CA LEU A 8 3.58 11.18 26.50
C LEU A 8 3.04 11.76 25.19
N LYS A 9 3.59 11.29 24.08
CA LYS A 9 3.18 11.72 22.73
C LYS A 9 1.77 11.23 22.40
N GLN A 10 0.93 12.13 21.89
CA GLN A 10 -0.45 11.80 21.55
C GLN A 10 -0.52 11.07 20.22
N THR A 11 -1.14 9.89 20.23
CA THR A 11 -1.31 9.03 19.04
C THR A 11 -2.80 8.82 18.78
N ALA A 12 -3.23 8.93 17.52
CA ALA A 12 -4.61 8.67 17.12
C ALA A 12 -4.71 7.67 15.96
N VAL A 13 -5.90 7.07 15.86
CA VAL A 13 -6.31 6.24 14.71
C VAL A 13 -7.30 7.03 13.88
N PHE A 14 -7.08 7.11 12.57
CA PHE A 14 -8.02 7.68 11.61
C PHE A 14 -8.64 6.57 10.77
N LEU A 15 -9.97 6.52 10.74
CA LEU A 15 -10.77 5.55 10.00
C LEU A 15 -11.64 6.28 8.98
N GLN A 16 -11.82 5.68 7.80
CA GLN A 16 -12.65 6.26 6.75
C GLN A 16 -13.70 5.26 6.26
N ASN A 17 -14.97 5.54 6.58
CA ASN A 17 -16.09 4.68 6.23
C ASN A 17 -16.39 4.65 4.72
N ALA A 18 -16.06 5.71 3.98
CA ALA A 18 -16.19 5.70 2.52
C ALA A 18 -15.32 4.60 1.88
N CYS A 19 -14.19 4.24 2.49
CA CYS A 19 -13.26 3.24 1.97
C CYS A 19 -13.84 1.82 1.90
N VAL A 20 -14.86 1.49 2.72
CA VAL A 20 -15.52 0.17 2.65
C VAL A 20 -16.43 0.01 1.42
N GLN A 21 -16.76 1.12 0.74
CA GLN A 21 -17.67 1.10 -0.41
C GLN A 21 -16.98 0.61 -1.70
N HIS A 22 -15.66 0.81 -1.79
CA HIS A 22 -14.82 0.34 -2.89
C HIS A 22 -14.72 -1.18 -2.91
N ARG A 23 -15.32 -1.80 -3.94
CA ARG A 23 -15.45 -3.24 -4.08
C ARG A 23 -15.39 -3.70 -5.53
N TYR A 24 -15.01 -4.96 -5.71
CA TYR A 24 -15.12 -5.66 -6.99
C TYR A 24 -16.59 -6.00 -7.31
N ILE A 25 -17.07 -5.67 -8.52
CA ILE A 25 -18.50 -5.84 -8.92
C ILE A 25 -18.76 -6.78 -10.11
N ARG A 26 -17.73 -7.29 -10.80
CA ARG A 26 -17.92 -8.06 -12.05
C ARG A 26 -18.30 -9.54 -11.89
N SER A 27 -17.98 -10.17 -10.75
CA SER A 27 -18.21 -11.59 -10.51
C SER A 27 -18.81 -11.82 -9.13
N GLN A 28 -19.61 -12.88 -9.01
CA GLN A 28 -20.02 -13.42 -7.70
C GLN A 28 -18.91 -14.26 -7.06
N ASP A 29 -17.98 -14.78 -7.87
CA ASP A 29 -16.79 -15.46 -7.36
C ASP A 29 -15.74 -14.41 -6.99
N LEU A 30 -15.48 -14.31 -5.69
CA LEU A 30 -14.53 -13.37 -5.09
C LEU A 30 -13.29 -14.09 -4.55
N SER A 31 -13.10 -15.39 -4.84
CA SER A 31 -12.06 -16.20 -4.21
C SER A 31 -10.64 -15.68 -4.47
N ASN A 32 -10.42 -15.04 -5.61
CA ASN A 32 -9.11 -14.55 -6.05
C ASN A 32 -8.93 -13.04 -5.79
N ILE A 33 -9.95 -12.37 -5.23
CA ILE A 33 -9.91 -10.95 -4.89
C ILE A 33 -9.31 -10.79 -3.49
N VAL A 34 -8.07 -10.30 -3.48
CA VAL A 34 -7.31 -10.05 -2.25
C VAL A 34 -7.56 -8.66 -1.68
N GLU A 35 -7.70 -7.66 -2.55
CA GLU A 35 -8.07 -6.28 -2.22
C GLU A 35 -9.58 -6.21 -1.95
N ARG A 36 -9.97 -6.33 -0.67
CA ARG A 36 -11.37 -6.47 -0.26
C ARG A 36 -11.74 -5.55 0.92
N PRO A 37 -13.00 -5.10 1.05
CA PRO A 37 -13.46 -4.27 2.18
C PRO A 37 -13.16 -4.86 3.56
N GLU A 38 -13.15 -6.19 3.69
CA GLU A 38 -12.89 -6.91 4.92
C GLU A 38 -11.47 -6.68 5.47
N ARG A 39 -10.54 -6.19 4.64
CA ARG A 39 -9.20 -5.80 5.09
C ARG A 39 -9.26 -4.72 6.18
N LEU A 40 -10.09 -3.68 6.02
CA LEU A 40 -10.26 -2.64 7.05
C LEU A 40 -10.86 -3.21 8.32
N ARG A 41 -11.75 -4.20 8.21
CA ARG A 41 -12.29 -4.87 9.38
C ARG A 41 -11.21 -5.65 10.14
N ALA A 42 -10.32 -6.35 9.43
CA ALA A 42 -9.18 -7.04 10.06
C ALA A 42 -8.24 -6.06 10.77
N VAL A 43 -7.93 -4.92 10.12
CA VAL A 43 -7.16 -3.83 10.74
C VAL A 43 -7.87 -3.27 11.97
N ASN A 44 -9.17 -2.99 11.90
CA ASN A 44 -9.95 -2.50 13.04
C ASN A 44 -9.95 -3.48 14.22
N ILE A 45 -9.96 -4.79 13.98
CA ILE A 45 -9.81 -5.81 15.04
C ILE A 45 -8.43 -5.69 15.70
N GLY A 46 -7.37 -5.56 14.90
CA GLY A 46 -6.01 -5.41 15.40
C GLY A 46 -5.81 -4.13 16.20
N LEU A 47 -6.33 -3.00 15.69
CA LEU A 47 -6.30 -1.70 16.36
C LEU A 47 -7.10 -1.72 17.67
N ALA A 48 -8.31 -2.29 17.67
CA ALA A 48 -9.09 -2.43 18.90
C ALA A 48 -8.37 -3.28 19.95
N ALA A 49 -7.67 -4.35 19.53
CA ALA A 49 -6.87 -5.18 20.42
C ALA A 49 -5.62 -4.47 20.93
N ALA A 50 -4.96 -3.64 20.10
CA ALA A 50 -3.84 -2.81 20.51
C ALA A 50 -4.28 -1.75 21.53
N ILE A 51 -5.38 -1.04 21.27
CA ILE A 51 -5.90 -0.01 22.18
C ILE A 51 -6.29 -0.64 23.52
N ALA A 52 -7.00 -1.77 23.51
CA ALA A 52 -7.33 -2.49 24.74
C ALA A 52 -6.08 -2.90 25.54
N HIS A 53 -4.98 -3.25 24.87
CA HIS A 53 -3.71 -3.56 25.53
C HIS A 53 -3.02 -2.31 26.06
N LEU A 54 -3.00 -1.21 25.29
CA LEU A 54 -2.36 0.05 25.67
C LEU A 54 -3.06 0.74 26.84
N GLU A 55 -4.37 0.61 26.96
CA GLU A 55 -5.13 1.16 28.10
C GLU A 55 -4.64 0.63 29.46
N ASP A 56 -4.20 -0.63 29.50
CA ASP A 56 -3.61 -1.28 30.68
C ASP A 56 -2.17 -0.81 30.95
N LEU A 57 -1.44 -0.36 29.92
CA LEU A 57 -0.03 0.04 30.00
C LEU A 57 0.17 1.54 30.26
N LEU A 58 -0.76 2.38 29.82
CA LEU A 58 -0.67 3.83 29.92
C LEU A 58 -1.17 4.31 31.29
N PRO A 59 -0.50 5.27 31.94
CA PRO A 59 -0.98 5.85 33.19
C PRO A 59 -2.31 6.60 32.99
N ASP A 60 -3.12 6.70 34.03
CA ASP A 60 -4.32 7.53 34.00
C ASP A 60 -3.93 9.01 33.91
N LEU A 61 -4.49 9.73 32.93
CA LEU A 61 -4.33 11.18 32.85
C LEU A 61 -4.90 11.80 34.14
N PRO A 62 -4.22 12.77 34.78
CA PRO A 62 -4.79 13.46 35.91
C PRO A 62 -6.09 14.14 35.47
N SER A 63 -7.21 13.73 36.07
CA SER A 63 -8.46 14.48 35.97
C SER A 63 -8.19 15.90 36.48
N GLY A 64 -8.46 16.91 35.65
CA GLY A 64 -8.28 18.32 36.02
C GLY A 64 -8.81 18.57 37.42
N SER A 65 -7.95 19.15 38.25
CA SER A 65 -8.25 19.50 39.63
C SER A 65 -9.48 20.39 39.68
N ASP A 66 -10.46 19.91 40.43
CA ASP A 66 -11.61 20.66 40.91
C ASP A 66 -11.08 21.71 41.90
N ASP A 67 -10.61 22.85 41.40
CA ASP A 67 -10.22 24.00 42.21
C ASP A 67 -11.40 24.96 42.36
N THR A 68 -11.81 25.08 43.62
CA THR A 68 -12.81 25.96 44.19
C THR A 68 -12.63 27.45 43.83
N ALA A 69 -13.60 28.07 43.14
CA ALA A 69 -13.92 29.51 43.22
C ALA A 69 -15.30 29.85 42.59
N PRO A 70 -16.01 30.93 43.03
CA PRO A 70 -17.48 30.99 42.98
C PRO A 70 -18.10 31.76 41.78
N SER A 71 -19.26 31.24 41.36
CA SER A 71 -20.46 31.89 40.79
C SER A 71 -20.34 32.93 39.65
N SER A 72 -20.86 32.54 38.47
CA SER A 72 -21.47 33.44 37.48
C SER A 72 -22.49 32.64 36.65
N GLU A 73 -23.78 32.71 37.02
CA GLU A 73 -24.92 31.96 36.47
C GLU A 73 -25.22 32.21 34.97
N LEU A 74 -24.47 33.07 34.27
CA LEU A 74 -24.68 33.35 32.85
C LEU A 74 -23.88 32.45 31.89
N ASN A 75 -22.86 31.73 32.39
CA ASN A 75 -22.08 30.79 31.58
C ASN A 75 -22.70 29.39 31.52
N ASP A 76 -23.62 29.06 32.43
CA ASP A 76 -24.25 27.74 32.46
C ASP A 76 -25.25 27.54 31.32
N LEU A 77 -25.95 28.58 30.87
CA LEU A 77 -26.92 28.44 29.78
C LEU A 77 -26.22 28.31 28.40
N THR A 78 -25.14 29.06 28.19
CA THR A 78 -24.32 28.99 26.96
C THR A 78 -23.53 27.68 26.91
N SER A 79 -23.05 27.20 28.06
CA SER A 79 -22.40 25.90 28.18
C SER A 79 -23.43 24.75 28.04
N ALA A 80 -24.66 24.91 28.52
CA ALA A 80 -25.75 23.94 28.34
C ALA A 80 -26.25 23.86 26.88
N LEU A 81 -26.27 24.99 26.16
CA LEU A 81 -26.61 25.02 24.73
C LEU A 81 -25.51 24.41 23.86
N ASN A 82 -24.22 24.59 24.20
CA ASN A 82 -23.12 23.87 23.56
C ASN A 82 -23.09 22.37 23.93
N LYS A 83 -23.64 21.98 25.09
CA LYS A 83 -23.85 20.58 25.48
C LYS A 83 -25.09 19.92 24.85
N LEU A 84 -25.92 20.69 24.13
CA LEU A 84 -27.11 20.17 23.44
C LEU A 84 -26.87 19.90 21.95
N ASN A 85 -25.70 20.25 21.42
CA ASN A 85 -25.25 19.80 20.11
C ASN A 85 -24.41 18.52 20.29
N LEU A 86 -25.07 17.48 20.78
CA LEU A 86 -24.48 16.16 20.93
C LEU A 86 -24.52 15.45 19.58
N ASP A 87 -23.35 15.41 18.94
CA ASP A 87 -22.92 14.17 18.30
C ASP A 87 -23.12 13.02 19.29
N PRO A 88 -23.53 11.82 18.85
CA PRO A 88 -23.65 10.66 19.72
C PRO A 88 -22.25 10.25 20.21
N ALA A 89 -21.81 10.90 21.29
CA ALA A 89 -20.56 10.61 21.96
C ALA A 89 -20.62 9.17 22.49
N LEU A 90 -19.64 8.39 22.07
CA LEU A 90 -19.40 7.01 22.48
C LEU A 90 -19.17 6.97 23.99
N ASP A 91 -20.11 6.39 24.74
CA ASP A 91 -20.03 6.24 26.19
C ASP A 91 -19.07 5.09 26.60
N GLY A 92 -17.83 5.19 26.12
CA GLY A 92 -16.73 4.24 26.31
C GLY A 92 -15.38 4.81 25.88
N ASP A 93 -15.27 6.15 25.86
CA ASP A 93 -14.13 6.90 25.34
C ASP A 93 -12.84 6.52 26.08
N SER A 94 -11.91 5.91 25.35
CA SER A 94 -10.55 5.74 25.84
C SER A 94 -9.95 7.12 25.97
N LYS A 95 -9.96 7.72 27.16
CA LYS A 95 -9.36 9.05 27.39
C LYS A 95 -7.87 9.13 26.98
N LYS A 96 -7.23 8.00 26.65
CA LYS A 96 -5.79 7.87 26.39
C LYS A 96 -5.45 7.81 24.89
N ILE A 97 -6.32 7.27 24.03
CA ILE A 97 -6.07 7.11 22.59
C ILE A 97 -7.32 7.52 21.79
N ARG A 98 -7.16 8.50 20.90
CA ARG A 98 -8.27 9.06 20.09
C ARG A 98 -8.51 8.19 18.85
N ILE A 99 -9.77 7.81 18.61
CA ILE A 99 -10.23 7.19 17.36
C ILE A 99 -11.05 8.23 16.61
N VAL A 100 -10.59 8.63 15.43
CA VAL A 100 -11.24 9.60 14.55
C VAL A 100 -11.96 8.85 13.43
N GLN A 101 -13.28 9.01 13.38
CA GLN A 101 -14.10 8.61 12.24
C GLN A 101 -14.14 9.77 11.26
N SER A 102 -13.24 9.78 10.29
CA SER A 102 -13.11 10.89 9.34
C SER A 102 -14.26 10.90 8.35
N GLU A 103 -14.83 12.08 8.13
CA GLU A 103 -15.73 12.37 7.01
C GLU A 103 -15.05 13.23 5.93
N ALA A 104 -13.76 13.54 6.12
CA ALA A 104 -12.99 14.39 5.24
C ALA A 104 -12.93 13.79 3.83
N LYS A 105 -13.09 14.66 2.83
CA LYS A 105 -13.00 14.31 1.41
C LYS A 105 -12.23 15.39 0.68
N VAL A 106 -11.41 14.95 -0.25
CA VAL A 106 -10.66 15.81 -1.17
C VAL A 106 -11.26 15.64 -2.56
N ASP A 107 -11.55 16.75 -3.24
CA ASP A 107 -11.93 16.70 -4.66
C ASP A 107 -10.68 16.54 -5.51
N VAL A 108 -10.56 15.36 -6.14
CA VAL A 108 -9.37 15.02 -6.95
C VAL A 108 -9.09 16.03 -8.06
N LEU A 109 -10.11 16.71 -8.60
CA LEU A 109 -9.94 17.67 -9.70
C LEU A 109 -9.68 19.11 -9.25
N ASN A 110 -9.83 19.43 -7.97
CA ASN A 110 -9.76 20.81 -7.49
C ASN A 110 -8.73 21.02 -6.38
N ASP A 111 -8.24 19.94 -5.79
CA ASP A 111 -7.28 20.03 -4.70
C ASP A 111 -5.85 20.27 -5.19
N SER A 112 -5.20 21.26 -4.59
CA SER A 112 -3.85 21.68 -4.98
C SER A 112 -2.80 20.62 -4.72
N ALA A 113 -2.94 19.82 -3.65
CA ALA A 113 -1.98 18.76 -3.32
C ALA A 113 -2.14 17.57 -4.26
N VAL A 114 -3.38 17.22 -4.61
CA VAL A 114 -3.64 16.19 -5.64
C VAL A 114 -3.04 16.61 -6.97
N LYS A 115 -3.28 17.85 -7.42
CA LYS A 115 -2.70 18.36 -8.67
C LYS A 115 -1.19 18.50 -8.65
N PHE A 116 -0.60 18.76 -7.49
CA PHE A 116 0.86 18.81 -7.36
C PHE A 116 1.50 17.45 -7.64
N ILE A 117 0.78 16.34 -7.42
CA ILE A 117 1.30 14.97 -7.60
C ILE A 117 0.79 14.31 -8.88
N HIS A 118 -0.47 14.52 -9.25
CA HIS A 118 -1.17 13.82 -10.33
C HIS A 118 -1.75 14.76 -11.40
N GLY A 119 -1.53 16.07 -11.26
CA GLY A 119 -1.98 17.06 -12.24
C GLY A 119 -1.08 17.05 -13.47
N ASP A 120 -1.64 17.41 -14.62
CA ASP A 120 -0.93 17.46 -15.90
C ASP A 120 -0.96 18.90 -16.46
N ILE A 121 0.12 19.29 -17.14
CA ILE A 121 0.35 20.61 -17.72
C ILE A 121 -0.68 20.91 -18.83
N ASP A 122 -1.11 19.87 -19.57
CA ASP A 122 -2.02 19.98 -20.71
C ASP A 122 -3.52 19.83 -20.33
N GLY A 123 -3.84 19.91 -19.04
CA GLY A 123 -5.16 19.67 -18.44
C GLY A 123 -5.16 18.38 -17.64
N ASP A 124 -5.97 18.24 -16.59
CA ASP A 124 -5.95 17.12 -15.63
C ASP A 124 -6.45 15.77 -16.23
N VAL A 125 -5.89 15.35 -17.37
CA VAL A 125 -6.35 14.24 -18.22
C VAL A 125 -6.48 12.96 -17.43
N TYR A 126 -5.50 12.65 -16.59
CA TYR A 126 -5.51 11.44 -15.78
C TYR A 126 -6.66 11.44 -14.75
N LEU A 127 -6.81 12.53 -14.02
CA LEU A 127 -7.82 12.65 -12.96
C LEU A 127 -9.24 12.73 -13.54
N GLU A 128 -9.42 13.39 -14.67
CA GLU A 128 -10.68 13.40 -15.43
C GLU A 128 -11.01 12.01 -15.98
N ALA A 129 -10.00 11.28 -16.48
CA ALA A 129 -10.17 9.90 -16.92
C ALA A 129 -10.59 9.00 -15.76
N LEU A 130 -9.97 9.13 -14.58
CA LEU A 130 -10.35 8.38 -13.39
C LEU A 130 -11.82 8.60 -13.01
N GLN A 131 -12.30 9.85 -12.98
CA GLN A 131 -13.72 10.13 -12.74
C GLN A 131 -14.63 9.53 -13.80
N THR A 132 -14.21 9.57 -15.07
CA THR A 132 -14.95 8.96 -16.18
C THR A 132 -15.04 7.45 -16.02
N TRP A 133 -13.95 6.77 -15.65
CA TRP A 133 -13.92 5.33 -15.41
C TRP A 133 -14.87 4.92 -14.29
N VAL A 134 -14.89 5.69 -13.18
CA VAL A 134 -15.84 5.47 -12.08
C VAL A 134 -17.28 5.60 -12.55
N LYS A 135 -17.60 6.66 -13.31
CA LYS A 135 -18.96 6.96 -13.74
C LYS A 135 -19.51 5.92 -14.70
N GLU A 136 -18.68 5.45 -15.63
CA GLU A 136 -19.04 4.45 -16.63
C GLU A 136 -18.96 3.02 -16.09
N SER A 137 -18.44 2.83 -14.87
CA SER A 137 -18.14 1.50 -14.34
C SER A 137 -19.35 0.57 -14.28
N SER A 138 -20.49 1.09 -13.80
CA SER A 138 -21.73 0.31 -13.67
C SER A 138 -22.26 -0.15 -15.03
N ASP A 139 -22.21 0.72 -16.04
CA ASP A 139 -22.73 0.43 -17.38
C ASP A 139 -21.82 -0.57 -18.12
N LYS A 140 -20.49 -0.37 -18.02
CA LYS A 140 -19.50 -1.29 -18.59
C LYS A 140 -19.54 -2.67 -17.93
N ALA A 141 -19.66 -2.72 -16.60
CA ALA A 141 -19.82 -3.98 -15.86
C ALA A 141 -21.09 -4.72 -16.31
N ALA A 142 -22.21 -4.01 -16.49
CA ALA A 142 -23.46 -4.59 -16.96
C ALA A 142 -23.36 -5.16 -18.40
N ASN A 143 -22.55 -4.54 -19.25
CA ASN A 143 -22.29 -4.98 -20.62
C ASN A 143 -21.19 -6.06 -20.72
N GLY A 144 -20.54 -6.42 -19.61
CA GLY A 144 -19.41 -7.37 -19.59
C GLY A 144 -18.10 -6.78 -20.16
N GLU A 145 -18.04 -5.47 -20.31
CA GLU A 145 -16.87 -4.72 -20.80
C GLU A 145 -15.89 -4.41 -19.64
N SER A 146 -14.74 -3.81 -19.96
CA SER A 146 -13.76 -3.39 -18.95
C SER A 146 -13.89 -1.91 -18.61
N GLU A 147 -13.97 -1.57 -17.32
CA GLU A 147 -14.01 -0.18 -16.86
C GLU A 147 -12.67 0.55 -17.09
N ILE A 148 -11.56 -0.21 -17.13
CA ILE A 148 -10.23 0.30 -17.43
C ILE A 148 -9.97 0.35 -18.94
N PRO A 149 -9.43 1.47 -19.48
CA PRO A 149 -9.10 1.61 -20.90
C PRO A 149 -8.11 0.59 -21.43
N GLU A 150 -8.13 0.38 -22.75
CA GLU A 150 -7.13 -0.39 -23.47
C GLU A 150 -5.76 0.30 -23.36
N GLY A 151 -4.82 -0.30 -22.63
CA GLY A 151 -3.46 0.24 -22.43
C GLY A 151 -2.90 0.06 -21.02
N TYR A 152 -3.77 0.00 -20.01
CA TYR A 152 -3.39 -0.31 -18.63
C TYR A 152 -3.47 -1.82 -18.35
N SER A 153 -2.60 -2.32 -17.46
CA SER A 153 -2.65 -3.73 -17.07
C SER A 153 -3.93 -4.01 -16.29
N GLN A 154 -4.89 -4.67 -16.94
CA GLN A 154 -6.15 -5.05 -16.29
C GLN A 154 -5.94 -5.99 -15.09
N GLY A 155 -4.82 -6.73 -15.05
CA GLY A 155 -4.51 -7.65 -13.95
C GLY A 155 -3.80 -7.03 -12.75
N ASP A 156 -3.22 -5.84 -12.89
CA ASP A 156 -2.44 -5.19 -11.83
C ASP A 156 -3.35 -4.39 -10.88
N LEU A 157 -4.46 -3.86 -11.41
CA LEU A 157 -5.38 -3.06 -10.61
C LEU A 157 -6.44 -3.91 -9.89
N TYR A 158 -6.56 -5.21 -10.21
CA TYR A 158 -7.15 -6.30 -9.40
C TYR A 158 -6.63 -7.66 -9.90
N CYS A 159 -6.25 -8.58 -8.99
CA CYS A 159 -5.78 -9.93 -9.36
C CYS A 159 -6.77 -10.62 -10.32
N GLU A 160 -6.23 -11.28 -11.35
CA GLU A 160 -6.94 -11.96 -12.46
C GLU A 160 -7.57 -11.06 -13.54
N GLY A 161 -6.76 -10.15 -14.09
CA GLY A 161 -6.93 -9.66 -15.46
C GLY A 161 -8.17 -8.79 -15.72
N ARG A 162 -8.80 -8.25 -14.67
CA ARG A 162 -9.97 -7.36 -14.77
C ARG A 162 -10.02 -6.44 -13.58
N ALA A 163 -9.56 -5.21 -13.77
CA ALA A 163 -9.63 -4.20 -12.75
C ALA A 163 -10.98 -3.50 -12.75
N VAL A 164 -11.55 -3.28 -11.56
CA VAL A 164 -12.92 -2.79 -11.43
C VAL A 164 -12.98 -1.69 -10.39
N VAL A 165 -12.89 -0.46 -10.88
CA VAL A 165 -13.43 0.70 -10.18
C VAL A 165 -14.95 0.51 -10.13
N CYS A 166 -15.60 0.74 -8.99
CA CYS A 166 -17.06 0.75 -8.85
C CYS A 166 -17.55 2.21 -8.71
N PRO A 167 -18.87 2.49 -8.85
CA PRO A 167 -19.38 3.86 -8.74
C PRO A 167 -18.99 4.57 -7.45
N GLU A 168 -18.81 3.81 -6.36
CA GLU A 168 -18.42 4.31 -5.05
C GLU A 168 -16.89 4.42 -4.86
N SER A 169 -16.09 3.95 -5.81
CA SER A 169 -14.62 4.05 -5.73
C SER A 169 -14.14 5.49 -5.65
N LEU A 170 -14.78 6.44 -6.35
CA LEU A 170 -14.38 7.85 -6.25
C LEU A 170 -14.60 8.37 -4.83
N ASN A 171 -15.70 8.00 -4.17
CA ASN A 171 -15.93 8.38 -2.78
C ASN A 171 -14.86 7.78 -1.85
N ALA A 172 -14.45 6.53 -2.09
CA ALA A 172 -13.39 5.89 -1.32
C ALA A 172 -12.02 6.53 -1.54
N ILE A 173 -11.65 6.85 -2.79
CA ILE A 173 -10.40 7.53 -3.16
C ILE A 173 -10.35 8.93 -2.52
N GLN A 174 -11.39 9.72 -2.71
CA GLN A 174 -11.49 11.07 -2.14
C GLN A 174 -11.49 11.06 -0.61
N GLY A 175 -12.14 10.06 -0.01
CA GLY A 175 -12.12 9.85 1.44
C GLY A 175 -10.75 9.43 1.95
N ALA A 176 -10.06 8.52 1.26
CA ALA A 176 -8.71 8.07 1.60
C ALA A 176 -7.71 9.24 1.59
N LEU A 177 -7.72 10.04 0.53
CA LEU A 177 -6.93 11.26 0.41
C LEU A 177 -7.30 12.27 1.53
N GLY A 178 -8.59 12.56 1.68
CA GLY A 178 -9.06 13.53 2.67
C GLY A 178 -8.71 13.16 4.10
N THR A 179 -8.83 11.89 4.47
CA THR A 179 -8.47 11.39 5.80
C THR A 179 -6.97 11.48 6.05
N THR A 180 -6.15 11.21 5.03
CA THR A 180 -4.70 11.32 5.15
C THR A 180 -4.26 12.78 5.28
N CYS A 181 -4.88 13.70 4.53
CA CYS A 181 -4.65 15.14 4.67
C CYS A 181 -5.17 15.69 6.02
N GLU A 182 -6.28 15.17 6.54
CA GLU A 182 -6.79 15.52 7.88
C GLU A 182 -5.81 15.07 8.98
N ALA A 183 -5.23 13.88 8.86
CA ALA A 183 -4.19 13.43 9.78
C ALA A 183 -2.95 14.34 9.74
N VAL A 184 -2.55 14.82 8.55
CA VAL A 184 -1.51 15.86 8.41
C VAL A 184 -1.92 17.14 9.12
N ASP A 185 -3.14 17.62 8.93
CA ASP A 185 -3.64 18.85 9.56
C ASP A 185 -3.62 18.77 11.10
N GLU A 186 -4.03 17.64 11.66
CA GLU A 186 -4.04 17.41 13.11
C GLU A 186 -2.63 17.30 13.71
N VAL A 187 -1.70 16.65 13.00
CA VAL A 187 -0.29 16.56 13.42
C VAL A 187 0.42 17.92 13.31
N MET A 188 0.16 18.65 12.21
CA MET A 188 0.80 19.95 11.98
C MET A 188 0.23 21.07 12.85
N SER A 189 -1.03 20.96 13.28
CA SER A 189 -1.63 21.90 14.25
C SER A 189 -1.15 21.67 15.70
N GLY A 190 -0.44 20.58 15.96
CA GLY A 190 0.01 20.20 17.30
C GLY A 190 -1.07 19.55 18.17
N SER A 191 -2.23 19.23 17.60
CA SER A 191 -3.30 18.48 18.28
C SER A 191 -2.94 17.02 18.52
N LEU A 192 -2.06 16.47 17.68
CA LEU A 192 -1.52 15.12 17.78
C LEU A 192 -0.03 15.14 17.43
N ASP A 193 0.73 14.17 17.95
CA ASP A 193 2.10 13.96 17.49
C ASP A 193 2.13 12.88 16.40
N ARG A 194 1.31 11.84 16.53
CA ARG A 194 1.35 10.66 15.68
C ARG A 194 -0.03 10.20 15.23
N ALA A 195 -0.11 9.64 14.03
CA ALA A 195 -1.35 9.12 13.47
C ALA A 195 -1.14 7.77 12.76
N PHE A 196 -2.11 6.88 12.89
CA PHE A 196 -2.26 5.71 12.01
C PHE A 196 -3.55 5.86 11.20
N VAL A 197 -3.43 5.83 9.87
CA VAL A 197 -4.52 6.09 8.92
C VAL A 197 -4.92 4.78 8.23
N ALA A 198 -6.07 4.22 8.61
CA ALA A 198 -6.60 2.98 8.04
C ALA A 198 -7.54 3.29 6.87
N ILE A 199 -6.99 3.30 5.66
CA ILE A 199 -7.69 3.66 4.42
C ILE A 199 -7.57 2.58 3.34
N ARG A 200 -8.46 2.66 2.35
CA ARG A 200 -8.42 1.91 1.08
C ARG A 200 -9.09 2.75 -0.02
N PRO A 201 -8.63 2.72 -1.28
CA PRO A 201 -7.53 1.92 -1.83
C PRO A 201 -6.13 2.38 -1.37
N PRO A 202 -5.09 1.51 -1.48
CA PRO A 202 -3.69 1.87 -1.23
C PRO A 202 -3.16 2.84 -2.29
N GLY A 203 -1.91 3.32 -2.14
CA GLY A 203 -1.36 4.36 -3.01
C GLY A 203 0.07 4.19 -3.53
N HIS A 204 0.95 3.45 -2.86
CA HIS A 204 2.40 3.51 -3.14
C HIS A 204 2.86 3.06 -4.55
N HIS A 205 2.02 2.32 -5.29
CA HIS A 205 2.31 1.90 -6.68
C HIS A 205 1.88 2.93 -7.73
N CYS A 206 1.02 3.89 -7.41
CA CYS A 206 0.58 4.90 -8.36
C CYS A 206 1.68 5.94 -8.56
N GLY A 207 2.18 6.06 -9.78
CA GLY A 207 3.00 7.20 -10.21
C GLY A 207 2.13 8.45 -10.46
N GLU A 208 2.68 9.44 -11.15
CA GLU A 208 2.00 10.69 -11.52
C GLU A 208 0.68 10.43 -12.28
N ASP A 209 0.71 9.58 -13.31
CA ASP A 209 -0.45 9.26 -14.19
C ASP A 209 -0.63 7.75 -14.43
N THR A 210 0.09 6.92 -13.65
CA THR A 210 0.24 5.48 -13.89
C THR A 210 -0.32 4.64 -12.72
N PRO A 211 -1.64 4.38 -12.71
CA PRO A 211 -2.25 3.51 -11.69
C PRO A 211 -1.79 2.07 -11.87
N SER A 212 -1.41 1.42 -10.77
CA SER A 212 -0.94 0.03 -10.76
C SER A 212 -1.02 -0.57 -9.35
N GLY A 213 -0.93 -1.90 -9.21
CA GLY A 213 -0.91 -2.58 -7.91
C GLY A 213 -2.03 -2.16 -6.93
N PHE A 214 -3.28 -2.15 -7.39
CA PHE A 214 -4.46 -1.66 -6.65
C PHE A 214 -4.49 -0.15 -6.33
N CYS A 215 -3.46 0.60 -6.68
CA CYS A 215 -3.30 2.01 -6.37
C CYS A 215 -3.78 2.90 -7.52
N PHE A 216 -4.72 3.80 -7.22
CA PHE A 216 -5.26 4.77 -8.18
C PHE A 216 -4.72 6.20 -7.97
N VAL A 217 -4.26 6.50 -6.77
CA VAL A 217 -3.65 7.79 -6.41
C VAL A 217 -2.63 7.49 -5.32
N ASN A 218 -1.61 8.32 -5.18
CA ASN A 218 -0.57 8.12 -4.18
C ASN A 218 -0.91 8.88 -2.89
N ASN A 219 -1.54 8.19 -1.94
CA ASN A 219 -2.03 8.80 -0.70
C ASN A 219 -0.94 9.50 0.09
N VAL A 220 0.22 8.85 0.27
CA VAL A 220 1.35 9.40 1.05
C VAL A 220 2.01 10.57 0.33
N ALA A 221 2.22 10.49 -0.99
CA ALA A 221 2.79 11.60 -1.74
C ALA A 221 1.87 12.83 -1.76
N VAL A 222 0.55 12.64 -1.90
CA VAL A 222 -0.43 13.74 -1.81
C VAL A 222 -0.43 14.35 -0.41
N ALA A 223 -0.35 13.53 0.65
CA ALA A 223 -0.25 14.04 2.01
C ALA A 223 1.04 14.84 2.26
N ALA A 224 2.16 14.40 1.69
CA ALA A 224 3.43 15.14 1.72
C ALA A 224 3.32 16.48 0.96
N ALA A 225 2.67 16.49 -0.21
CA ALA A 225 2.40 17.72 -0.96
C ALA A 225 1.48 18.67 -0.19
N HIS A 226 0.44 18.15 0.46
CA HIS A 226 -0.47 18.92 1.32
C HIS A 226 0.30 19.58 2.46
N ALA A 227 1.19 18.83 3.13
CA ALA A 227 2.07 19.35 4.17
C ALA A 227 2.98 20.47 3.65
N HIS A 228 3.56 20.30 2.47
CA HIS A 228 4.44 21.28 1.83
C HIS A 228 3.69 22.57 1.44
N LEU A 229 2.54 22.44 0.78
CA LEU A 229 1.78 23.58 0.27
C LEU A 229 1.13 24.39 1.38
N LYS A 230 0.56 23.73 2.40
CA LYS A 230 -0.22 24.38 3.47
C LYS A 230 0.63 24.79 4.68
N TYR A 231 1.59 23.96 5.09
CA TYR A 231 2.40 24.17 6.30
C TYR A 231 3.87 24.48 6.04
N ASN A 232 4.27 24.59 4.77
CA ASN A 232 5.64 24.90 4.38
C ASN A 232 6.67 23.87 4.90
N ILE A 233 6.26 22.60 5.00
CA ILE A 233 7.16 21.48 5.23
C ILE A 233 8.09 21.36 4.03
N THR A 234 9.40 21.52 4.23
CA THR A 234 10.40 21.42 3.16
C THR A 234 11.15 20.11 3.16
N ARG A 235 11.07 19.32 4.23
CA ARG A 235 11.79 18.05 4.37
C ARG A 235 10.83 16.93 4.76
N VAL A 236 10.71 15.92 3.93
CA VAL A 236 9.81 14.78 4.19
C VAL A 236 10.61 13.48 4.19
N VAL A 237 10.31 12.59 5.12
CA VAL A 237 10.88 11.25 5.19
C VAL A 237 9.76 10.25 4.98
N ILE A 238 9.89 9.39 3.97
CA ILE A 238 8.92 8.33 3.67
C ILE A 238 9.61 6.98 3.85
N PHE A 239 9.11 6.18 4.78
CA PHE A 239 9.49 4.77 4.92
C PHE A 239 8.41 3.87 4.32
N ASP A 240 8.76 3.03 3.37
CA ASP A 240 7.87 2.02 2.79
C ASP A 240 8.27 0.63 3.29
N ILE A 241 7.39 0.03 4.09
CA ILE A 241 7.59 -1.30 4.67
C ILE A 241 6.63 -2.35 4.09
N ASP A 242 5.95 -2.02 3.00
CA ASP A 242 5.18 -2.99 2.21
C ASP A 242 6.10 -4.06 1.58
N LEU A 243 5.58 -5.27 1.38
CA LEU A 243 6.32 -6.34 0.72
C LEU A 243 6.71 -5.94 -0.71
N HIS A 244 5.87 -5.16 -1.38
CA HIS A 244 6.07 -4.72 -2.75
C HIS A 244 6.82 -3.40 -2.79
N HIS A 245 7.65 -3.23 -3.82
CA HIS A 245 8.34 -1.95 -4.03
C HIS A 245 7.34 -0.86 -4.41
N GLY A 246 7.28 0.22 -3.64
CA GLY A 246 6.53 1.45 -3.96
C GLY A 246 7.12 2.23 -5.13
N ASN A 247 7.09 1.64 -6.33
CA ASN A 247 7.64 2.22 -7.55
C ASN A 247 7.00 3.58 -7.91
N GLY A 248 5.72 3.75 -7.59
CA GLY A 248 4.99 5.01 -7.81
C GLY A 248 5.53 6.11 -6.92
N THR A 249 5.62 5.86 -5.60
CA THR A 249 6.19 6.79 -4.63
C THR A 249 7.63 7.16 -4.99
N GLN A 250 8.47 6.18 -5.34
CA GLN A 250 9.85 6.45 -5.75
C GLN A 250 9.92 7.38 -6.98
N SER A 251 9.08 7.15 -7.98
CA SER A 251 9.05 7.97 -9.20
C SER A 251 8.67 9.42 -8.89
N ILE A 252 7.64 9.61 -8.07
CA ILE A 252 7.15 10.94 -7.66
C ILE A 252 8.23 11.67 -6.83
N VAL A 253 8.84 10.98 -5.86
CA VAL A 253 9.93 11.53 -5.05
C VAL A 253 11.11 11.95 -5.91
N TRP A 254 11.44 11.16 -6.94
CA TRP A 254 12.50 11.50 -7.87
C TRP A 254 12.27 12.83 -8.57
N GLN A 255 11.05 13.04 -9.10
CA GLN A 255 10.65 14.27 -9.79
C GLN A 255 10.69 15.48 -8.85
N ILE A 256 10.13 15.34 -7.64
CA ILE A 256 10.15 16.41 -6.63
C ILE A 256 11.58 16.82 -6.29
N ASN A 257 12.46 15.85 -6.04
CA ASN A 257 13.85 16.11 -5.71
C ASN A 257 14.64 16.70 -6.89
N GLU A 258 14.38 16.24 -8.12
CA GLU A 258 15.02 16.76 -9.34
C GLU A 258 14.69 18.24 -9.53
N GLU A 259 13.42 18.62 -9.33
CA GLU A 259 12.95 20.00 -9.44
C GLU A 259 13.56 20.90 -8.35
N THR A 260 13.56 20.46 -7.10
CA THR A 260 14.21 21.21 -6.01
C THR A 260 15.73 21.33 -6.21
N TYR A 261 16.37 20.29 -6.76
CA TYR A 261 17.80 20.33 -7.09
C TYR A 261 18.10 21.29 -8.25
N ARG A 262 17.24 21.32 -9.28
CA ARG A 262 17.32 22.30 -10.37
C ARG A 262 17.24 23.73 -9.85
N GLN A 263 16.26 24.03 -8.99
CA GLN A 263 16.10 25.35 -8.36
C GLN A 263 17.33 25.75 -7.56
N LYS A 264 17.93 24.81 -6.81
CA LYS A 264 19.18 25.05 -6.07
C LYS A 264 20.33 25.43 -7.01
N LEU A 265 20.51 24.72 -8.12
CA LEU A 265 21.56 25.05 -9.10
C LEU A 265 21.35 26.41 -9.76
N GLU A 266 20.10 26.79 -10.02
CA GLU A 266 19.76 28.12 -10.56
C GLU A 266 20.06 29.24 -9.56
N GLN A 267 19.78 29.01 -8.27
CA GLN A 267 20.16 29.93 -7.20
C GLN A 267 21.67 30.10 -7.09
N GLU A 268 22.43 29.00 -7.17
CA GLU A 268 23.90 29.02 -7.21
C GLU A 268 24.42 29.78 -8.45
N ALA A 269 23.68 29.77 -9.56
CA ALA A 269 23.98 30.54 -10.77
C ALA A 269 23.50 32.00 -10.73
N GLY A 270 22.94 32.47 -9.62
CA GLY A 270 22.54 33.86 -9.40
C GLY A 270 21.10 34.21 -9.79
N VAL A 271 20.24 33.22 -10.05
CA VAL A 271 18.80 33.43 -10.19
C VAL A 271 18.20 33.69 -8.79
N PRO A 272 17.31 34.69 -8.61
CA PRO A 272 16.68 34.95 -7.33
C PRO A 272 15.98 33.69 -6.78
N PRO A 273 16.08 33.42 -5.46
CA PRO A 273 15.43 32.26 -4.88
C PRO A 273 13.92 32.38 -4.98
N GLU A 274 13.29 31.40 -5.63
CA GLU A 274 11.87 31.13 -5.47
C GLU A 274 11.59 30.47 -4.11
N LYS A 275 10.32 30.15 -3.83
CA LYS A 275 9.94 29.39 -2.63
C LYS A 275 10.75 28.09 -2.58
N ALA A 276 11.33 27.77 -1.42
CA ALA A 276 12.11 26.55 -1.25
C ALA A 276 11.27 25.31 -1.60
N GLY A 277 11.73 24.53 -2.59
CA GLY A 277 11.10 23.27 -2.97
C GLY A 277 11.22 22.21 -1.87
N ALA A 278 10.34 21.20 -1.94
CA ALA A 278 10.39 20.07 -1.02
C ALA A 278 11.57 19.14 -1.36
N GLN A 279 12.26 18.64 -0.34
CA GLN A 279 13.21 17.55 -0.43
C GLN A 279 12.64 16.34 0.30
N VAL A 280 12.65 15.19 -0.37
CA VAL A 280 12.03 13.97 0.15
C VAL A 280 13.04 12.83 0.17
N PHE A 281 13.20 12.21 1.33
CA PHE A 281 13.86 10.93 1.46
C PHE A 281 12.84 9.80 1.26
N TYR A 282 13.18 8.81 0.45
CA TYR A 282 12.39 7.58 0.28
C TYR A 282 13.23 6.36 0.63
N GLY A 283 12.81 5.60 1.65
CA GLY A 283 13.45 4.35 2.06
C GLY A 283 12.47 3.19 1.99
N SER A 284 12.80 2.11 1.29
CA SER A 284 11.90 0.96 1.12
C SER A 284 12.56 -0.37 1.48
N THR A 285 11.83 -1.23 2.18
CA THR A 285 12.21 -2.63 2.44
C THR A 285 11.23 -3.59 1.77
N HIS A 286 11.61 -4.23 0.67
CA HIS A 286 10.68 -5.00 -0.15
C HIS A 286 11.28 -6.30 -0.72
N ASP A 287 10.44 -7.21 -1.20
CA ASP A 287 10.85 -8.40 -1.93
C ASP A 287 11.04 -8.09 -3.42
N ILE A 288 12.31 -8.03 -3.83
CA ILE A 288 12.70 -7.77 -5.23
C ILE A 288 12.19 -8.82 -6.24
N LEU A 289 11.77 -10.00 -5.78
CA LEU A 289 11.23 -11.05 -6.64
C LEU A 289 9.71 -10.92 -6.83
N SER A 290 9.05 -10.09 -6.03
CA SER A 290 7.62 -9.84 -6.07
C SER A 290 7.27 -8.68 -7.01
N TYR A 291 5.97 -8.47 -7.24
CA TYR A 291 5.49 -7.33 -8.02
C TYR A 291 6.07 -6.01 -7.46
N PRO A 292 6.46 -5.04 -8.31
CA PRO A 292 6.37 -5.01 -9.78
C PRO A 292 7.54 -5.71 -10.52
N CYS A 293 8.50 -6.28 -9.79
CA CYS A 293 9.73 -6.84 -10.33
C CYS A 293 9.64 -8.31 -10.74
N GLU A 294 8.47 -8.93 -10.59
CA GLU A 294 8.26 -10.38 -10.76
C GLU A 294 8.64 -10.94 -12.13
N ASP A 295 8.52 -10.13 -13.18
CA ASP A 295 8.90 -10.49 -14.55
C ASP A 295 10.40 -10.33 -14.84
N GLY A 296 11.19 -9.83 -13.87
CA GLY A 296 12.61 -9.56 -14.04
C GLY A 296 12.91 -8.43 -15.04
N LYS A 297 11.97 -7.51 -15.28
CA LYS A 297 12.15 -6.39 -16.19
C LYS A 297 13.32 -5.51 -15.72
N PRO A 298 14.39 -5.31 -16.54
CA PRO A 298 15.60 -4.63 -16.08
C PRO A 298 15.35 -3.26 -15.47
N VAL A 299 14.44 -2.48 -16.06
CA VAL A 299 14.12 -1.12 -15.59
C VAL A 299 13.51 -1.14 -14.18
N LEU A 300 12.58 -2.06 -13.91
CA LEU A 300 11.91 -2.16 -12.61
C LEU A 300 12.87 -2.70 -11.55
N VAL A 301 13.64 -3.75 -11.88
CA VAL A 301 14.62 -4.34 -10.96
C VAL A 301 15.72 -3.33 -10.61
N GLN A 302 16.22 -2.57 -11.57
CA GLN A 302 17.19 -1.50 -11.32
C GLN A 302 16.60 -0.39 -10.45
N ALA A 303 15.38 0.05 -10.74
CA ALA A 303 14.69 1.06 -9.93
C ALA A 303 14.52 0.59 -8.47
N ALA A 304 14.06 -0.64 -8.26
CA ALA A 304 13.91 -1.27 -6.94
C ALA A 304 15.25 -1.61 -6.25
N SER A 305 16.39 -1.47 -6.94
CA SER A 305 17.73 -1.68 -6.38
C SER A 305 18.51 -0.36 -6.21
N THR A 306 17.83 0.78 -6.31
CA THR A 306 18.48 2.09 -6.27
C THR A 306 18.88 2.45 -4.85
N SER A 307 20.14 2.89 -4.68
CA SER A 307 20.68 3.47 -3.45
C SER A 307 21.46 4.73 -3.83
N LEU A 308 20.93 5.90 -3.48
CA LEU A 308 21.46 7.22 -3.82
C LEU A 308 21.33 8.16 -2.63
N HIS A 309 22.43 8.81 -2.27
CA HIS A 309 22.48 9.74 -1.14
C HIS A 309 23.15 11.04 -1.59
N ASN A 310 22.34 12.07 -1.83
CA ASN A 310 22.72 13.40 -2.33
C ASN A 310 23.27 13.45 -3.77
N ALA A 311 23.34 12.32 -4.47
CA ALA A 311 23.76 12.30 -5.87
C ALA A 311 22.64 12.88 -6.75
N HIS A 312 22.93 13.97 -7.48
CA HIS A 312 21.91 14.72 -8.25
C HIS A 312 20.71 15.17 -7.40
N GLY A 313 20.93 15.46 -6.12
CA GLY A 313 19.88 15.85 -5.18
C GLY A 313 18.96 14.70 -4.74
N GLN A 314 19.22 13.45 -5.15
CA GLN A 314 18.38 12.31 -4.85
C GLN A 314 18.73 11.65 -3.51
N TRP A 315 17.71 11.19 -2.80
CA TRP A 315 17.78 10.56 -1.48
C TRP A 315 16.88 9.33 -1.43
N ILE A 316 17.37 8.21 -1.98
CA ILE A 316 16.62 6.97 -2.14
C ILE A 316 17.44 5.81 -1.56
N GLU A 317 16.84 4.99 -0.71
CA GLU A 317 17.46 3.76 -0.20
C GLU A 317 16.50 2.58 -0.33
N ASN A 318 16.84 1.62 -1.19
CA ASN A 318 16.07 0.39 -1.34
C ASN A 318 16.84 -0.81 -0.77
N VAL A 319 16.21 -1.54 0.15
CA VAL A 319 16.79 -2.73 0.80
C VAL A 319 15.93 -3.95 0.48
N HIS A 320 16.56 -5.01 -0.03
CA HIS A 320 15.83 -6.23 -0.41
C HIS A 320 15.65 -7.17 0.78
N LEU A 321 14.42 -7.63 0.97
CA LEU A 321 14.08 -8.62 1.98
C LEU A 321 14.75 -9.97 1.68
N GLN A 322 15.23 -10.61 2.74
CA GLN A 322 15.90 -11.90 2.72
C GLN A 322 15.12 -12.89 3.60
N SER A 323 15.31 -14.18 3.34
CA SER A 323 14.71 -15.24 4.15
C SER A 323 15.54 -15.44 5.41
N TYR A 324 14.86 -15.59 6.55
CA TYR A 324 15.50 -15.94 7.82
C TYR A 324 15.21 -17.40 8.19
N THR A 325 16.06 -17.94 9.07
CA THR A 325 16.01 -19.34 9.54
C THR A 325 15.57 -19.45 11.01
N SER A 326 15.77 -18.39 11.78
CA SER A 326 15.33 -18.23 13.17
C SER A 326 15.08 -16.75 13.45
N GLU A 327 14.30 -16.45 14.50
CA GLU A 327 14.12 -15.07 14.95
C GLU A 327 15.44 -14.42 15.36
N GLU A 328 16.35 -15.18 15.97
CA GLU A 328 17.70 -14.70 16.31
C GLU A 328 18.43 -14.22 15.05
N HIS A 329 18.49 -15.03 13.99
CA HIS A 329 19.09 -14.65 12.72
C HIS A 329 18.42 -13.40 12.12
N PHE A 330 17.08 -13.30 12.19
CA PHE A 330 16.38 -12.11 11.72
C PHE A 330 16.86 -10.86 12.45
N TRP A 331 16.90 -10.87 13.78
CA TRP A 331 17.22 -9.68 14.57
C TRP A 331 18.71 -9.33 14.58
N THR A 332 19.61 -10.31 14.56
CA THR A 332 21.05 -10.03 14.65
C THR A 332 21.68 -9.69 13.30
N GLU A 333 21.10 -10.16 12.19
CA GLU A 333 21.71 -9.97 10.87
C GLU A 333 20.81 -9.23 9.88
N LEU A 334 19.52 -9.60 9.77
CA LEU A 334 18.66 -9.02 8.74
C LEU A 334 18.14 -7.64 9.14
N TYR A 335 17.70 -7.47 10.38
CA TYR A 335 17.19 -6.19 10.85
C TYR A 335 18.26 -5.09 10.82
N GLU A 336 19.53 -5.42 11.09
CA GLU A 336 20.66 -4.49 10.95
C GLU A 336 20.85 -4.01 9.50
N LYS A 337 20.50 -4.84 8.51
CA LYS A 337 20.47 -4.42 7.09
C LYS A 337 19.24 -3.57 6.80
N TYR A 338 18.07 -3.94 7.32
CA TYR A 338 16.82 -3.20 7.07
C TYR A 338 16.85 -1.82 7.72
N LYS A 339 17.49 -1.69 8.89
CA LYS A 339 17.73 -0.41 9.57
C LYS A 339 18.58 0.58 8.75
N GLN A 340 19.24 0.15 7.68
CA GLN A 340 19.93 1.08 6.78
C GLN A 340 19.00 2.17 6.26
N VAL A 341 17.71 1.90 6.00
CA VAL A 341 16.76 2.95 5.58
C VAL A 341 16.63 4.06 6.64
N LEU A 342 16.64 3.70 7.93
CA LEU A 342 16.58 4.66 9.04
C LEU A 342 17.89 5.46 9.17
N ILE A 343 19.04 4.79 9.00
CA ILE A 343 20.36 5.42 9.04
C ILE A 343 20.50 6.43 7.90
N LYS A 344 20.06 6.06 6.69
CA LYS A 344 20.12 6.93 5.51
C LYS A 344 19.13 8.09 5.59
N ALA A 345 17.98 7.91 6.24
CA ALA A 345 17.09 9.02 6.57
C ALA A 345 17.73 10.00 7.56
N GLU A 346 18.45 9.50 8.57
CA GLU A 346 19.20 10.34 9.50
C GLU A 346 20.29 11.15 8.78
N GLU A 347 21.07 10.51 7.90
CA GLU A 347 22.07 11.20 7.06
C GLU A 347 21.43 12.30 6.18
N PHE A 348 20.27 12.04 5.59
CA PHE A 348 19.51 13.05 4.83
C PHE A 348 19.14 14.25 5.70
N LEU A 349 18.61 14.02 6.89
CA LEU A 349 18.16 15.10 7.78
C LEU A 349 19.34 15.94 8.28
N GLU A 350 20.45 15.30 8.66
CA GLU A 350 21.67 16.00 9.06
C GLU A 350 22.26 16.82 7.90
N ALA A 351 22.27 16.29 6.68
CA ALA A 351 22.77 16.99 5.50
C ALA A 351 21.90 18.17 5.06
N THR A 352 20.62 18.19 5.43
CA THR A 352 19.62 19.17 4.95
C THR A 352 19.14 20.15 6.02
N GLY A 353 19.72 20.14 7.22
CA GLY A 353 19.48 21.17 8.25
C GLY A 353 19.23 20.69 9.68
N GLY A 354 19.29 19.38 9.94
CA GLY A 354 19.09 18.81 11.27
C GLY A 354 17.64 18.93 11.78
N PRO A 355 17.40 18.92 13.10
CA PRO A 355 16.05 19.03 13.65
C PRO A 355 15.35 20.33 13.27
N GLY A 356 14.07 20.28 12.90
CA GLY A 356 13.32 21.47 12.49
C GLY A 356 11.80 21.29 12.43
N ASP A 357 11.07 22.40 12.42
CA ASP A 357 9.61 22.43 12.29
C ASP A 357 9.10 22.17 10.87
N ASP A 358 10.02 22.15 9.91
CA ASP A 358 9.80 21.89 8.49
C ASP A 358 9.99 20.41 8.10
N VAL A 359 10.06 19.51 9.10
CA VAL A 359 10.24 18.06 8.92
C VAL A 359 8.96 17.28 9.25
N LEU A 360 8.57 16.35 8.37
CA LEU A 360 7.46 15.42 8.58
C LEU A 360 7.82 13.99 8.14
N PHE A 361 7.39 13.00 8.93
CA PHE A 361 7.62 11.58 8.65
C PHE A 361 6.35 10.89 8.19
N PHE A 362 6.49 10.00 7.21
CA PHE A 362 5.46 9.08 6.77
C PHE A 362 5.95 7.62 6.82
N ILE A 363 5.04 6.70 7.11
CA ILE A 363 5.23 5.27 6.90
C ILE A 363 4.15 4.76 5.94
N SER A 364 4.54 4.33 4.73
CA SER A 364 3.72 3.48 3.87
C SER A 364 3.71 2.07 4.48
N CYS A 365 2.65 1.77 5.23
CA CYS A 365 2.58 0.61 6.11
C CYS A 365 1.80 -0.53 5.45
N GLY A 366 2.49 -1.31 4.62
CA GLY A 366 1.99 -2.58 4.11
C GLY A 366 2.23 -3.74 5.08
N MET A 367 1.21 -4.57 5.30
CA MET A 367 1.31 -5.73 6.23
C MET A 367 1.41 -7.07 5.52
N ASP A 368 1.67 -7.10 4.22
CA ASP A 368 1.83 -8.30 3.39
C ASP A 368 3.21 -8.95 3.49
N ALA A 369 4.21 -8.27 4.04
CA ALA A 369 5.49 -8.90 4.39
C ALA A 369 5.39 -9.76 5.67
N CYS A 370 4.28 -9.69 6.41
CA CYS A 370 4.08 -10.40 7.66
C CYS A 370 4.18 -11.93 7.48
N GLU A 371 4.79 -12.61 8.44
CA GLU A 371 4.89 -14.08 8.47
C GLU A 371 3.53 -14.82 8.43
N HIS A 372 2.43 -14.14 8.79
CA HIS A 372 1.07 -14.65 8.77
C HIS A 372 0.30 -14.38 7.46
N GLU A 373 0.97 -13.83 6.45
CA GLU A 373 0.41 -13.60 5.13
C GLU A 373 0.19 -14.92 4.37
N TYR A 374 -0.70 -14.89 3.36
CA TYR A 374 -0.95 -16.03 2.49
C TYR A 374 0.33 -16.48 1.79
N PRO A 375 0.54 -17.81 1.64
CA PRO A 375 1.69 -18.34 0.90
C PRO A 375 1.79 -17.85 -0.56
N SER A 376 0.67 -17.48 -1.17
CA SER A 376 0.64 -16.93 -2.54
C SER A 376 1.26 -15.54 -2.64
N MET A 377 1.15 -14.72 -1.59
CA MET A 377 1.75 -13.39 -1.53
C MET A 377 3.21 -13.46 -1.09
N SER A 378 3.55 -14.31 -0.12
CA SER A 378 4.95 -14.56 0.29
C SER A 378 5.58 -15.75 -0.44
N ARG A 379 5.39 -15.83 -1.77
CA ARG A 379 5.77 -17.01 -2.58
C ARG A 379 7.28 -17.27 -2.64
N HIS A 380 8.10 -16.24 -2.42
CA HIS A 380 9.57 -16.35 -2.37
C HIS A 380 10.11 -16.54 -0.94
N ASN A 381 9.21 -16.74 0.04
CA ASN A 381 9.57 -16.89 1.44
C ASN A 381 10.41 -15.70 1.95
N ARG A 382 10.13 -14.49 1.45
CA ARG A 382 10.59 -13.21 2.00
C ARG A 382 9.48 -12.70 2.89
N LYS A 383 9.72 -12.72 4.19
CA LYS A 383 8.77 -12.31 5.20
C LYS A 383 9.51 -11.76 6.41
N VAL A 384 8.78 -11.05 7.24
CA VAL A 384 9.25 -10.48 8.50
C VAL A 384 8.42 -11.04 9.65
N PRO A 385 9.01 -11.26 10.84
CA PRO A 385 8.26 -11.61 12.03
C PRO A 385 7.32 -10.46 12.38
N THR A 386 6.18 -10.76 13.01
CA THR A 386 5.19 -9.73 13.37
C THR A 386 5.79 -8.60 14.23
N SER A 387 6.74 -8.93 15.11
CA SER A 387 7.48 -7.96 15.93
C SER A 387 8.30 -6.94 15.12
N TYR A 388 8.59 -7.18 13.85
CA TYR A 388 9.20 -6.20 12.95
C TYR A 388 8.41 -4.91 12.91
N TYR A 389 7.09 -4.99 12.76
CA TYR A 389 6.20 -3.83 12.67
C TYR A 389 6.22 -2.97 13.94
N TYR A 390 6.38 -3.60 15.10
CA TYR A 390 6.54 -2.93 16.39
C TYR A 390 7.90 -2.23 16.50
N ARG A 391 9.01 -2.94 16.27
CA ARG A 391 10.35 -2.39 16.43
C ARG A 391 10.67 -1.32 15.40
N PHE A 392 10.30 -1.52 14.14
CA PHE A 392 10.48 -0.52 13.10
C PHE A 392 9.70 0.76 13.41
N ALA A 393 8.44 0.64 13.86
CA ALA A 393 7.65 1.80 14.28
C ALA A 393 8.30 2.56 15.44
N ARG A 394 8.85 1.86 16.45
CA ARG A 394 9.57 2.49 17.56
C ARG A 394 10.84 3.21 17.10
N ASP A 395 11.62 2.60 16.21
CA ASP A 395 12.85 3.21 15.69
C ASP A 395 12.54 4.44 14.82
N ALA A 396 11.50 4.36 13.97
CA ALA A 396 11.02 5.48 13.18
C ALA A 396 10.49 6.62 14.07
N CYS A 397 9.75 6.28 15.13
CA CYS A 397 9.28 7.26 16.13
C CYS A 397 10.45 7.94 16.85
N ALA A 398 11.49 7.20 17.23
CA ALA A 398 12.67 7.77 17.87
C ALA A 398 13.39 8.76 16.95
N LEU A 399 13.44 8.48 15.64
CA LEU A 399 14.00 9.40 14.65
C LEU A 399 13.10 10.63 14.47
N ALA A 400 11.79 10.46 14.40
CA ALA A 400 10.83 11.57 14.34
C ALA A 400 10.85 12.44 15.60
N ASP A 401 11.02 11.86 16.79
CA ASP A 401 11.18 12.59 18.06
C ASP A 401 12.44 13.46 18.03
N LYS A 402 13.54 12.95 17.45
CA LYS A 402 14.81 13.66 17.33
C LYS A 402 14.75 14.83 16.34
N TYR A 403 14.11 14.66 15.17
CA TYR A 403 14.21 15.62 14.07
C TYR A 403 12.94 16.42 13.75
N ALA A 404 11.77 15.88 14.09
CA ALA A 404 10.46 16.43 13.71
C ALA A 404 9.55 16.69 14.91
N GLY A 405 10.08 16.70 16.14
CA GLY A 405 9.27 16.88 17.35
C GLY A 405 8.25 15.76 17.58
N GLY A 406 8.43 14.59 16.96
CA GLY A 406 7.54 13.43 17.05
C GLY A 406 6.48 13.33 15.95
N ARG A 407 6.44 14.29 15.00
CA ARG A 407 5.48 14.32 13.88
C ARG A 407 5.67 13.14 12.93
N LEU A 408 4.80 12.14 13.02
CA LEU A 408 4.86 10.94 12.18
C LEU A 408 3.45 10.41 11.85
N ILE A 409 3.21 10.12 10.57
CA ILE A 409 1.93 9.61 10.07
C ILE A 409 2.16 8.28 9.35
N SER A 410 1.55 7.21 9.84
CA SER A 410 1.56 5.90 9.18
C SER A 410 0.26 5.69 8.42
N VAL A 411 0.34 5.22 7.18
CA VAL A 411 -0.78 5.07 6.25
C VAL A 411 -0.84 3.62 5.78
N LEU A 412 -1.99 2.99 5.88
CA LEU A 412 -2.18 1.60 5.48
C LEU A 412 -2.04 1.43 3.95
N GLU A 413 -1.19 0.48 3.53
CA GLU A 413 -0.99 0.09 2.11
C GLU A 413 -1.52 -1.34 1.86
N GLY A 414 -0.64 -2.32 1.64
CA GLY A 414 -0.92 -3.74 1.40
C GLY A 414 -1.21 -4.57 2.66
N GLY A 415 -1.26 -5.90 2.49
CA GLY A 415 -1.68 -6.87 3.51
C GLY A 415 -3.07 -7.43 3.23
N TYR A 416 -3.20 -8.75 3.14
CA TYR A 416 -4.37 -9.43 2.55
C TYR A 416 -4.89 -10.59 3.39
N SER A 417 -4.04 -11.23 4.19
CA SER A 417 -4.45 -12.20 5.20
C SER A 417 -5.00 -11.47 6.42
N ASP A 418 -6.18 -11.89 6.89
CA ASP A 418 -6.77 -11.34 8.11
C ASP A 418 -5.80 -11.47 9.30
N ARG A 419 -5.03 -12.56 9.39
CA ARG A 419 -4.03 -12.74 10.45
C ARG A 419 -2.87 -11.76 10.32
N ALA A 420 -2.37 -11.53 9.11
CA ALA A 420 -1.31 -10.57 8.86
C ALA A 420 -1.74 -9.16 9.25
N LEU A 421 -2.93 -8.73 8.78
CA LEU A 421 -3.48 -7.42 9.09
C LEU A 421 -3.78 -7.23 10.59
N ILE A 422 -4.39 -8.22 11.26
CA ILE A 422 -4.69 -8.13 12.69
C ILE A 422 -3.39 -8.03 13.50
N SER A 423 -2.46 -8.95 13.27
CA SER A 423 -1.21 -9.04 14.04
C SER A 423 -0.27 -7.87 13.76
N GLY A 424 -0.13 -7.48 12.49
CA GLY A 424 0.63 -6.31 12.06
C GLY A 424 0.07 -5.01 12.62
N ALA A 425 -1.26 -4.80 12.58
CA ALA A 425 -1.88 -3.61 13.15
C ALA A 425 -1.73 -3.57 14.67
N MET A 426 -1.80 -4.72 15.33
CA MET A 426 -1.49 -4.82 16.76
C MET A 426 -0.07 -4.35 17.07
N ALA A 427 0.92 -4.96 16.43
CA ALA A 427 2.33 -4.68 16.66
C ALA A 427 2.72 -3.25 16.27
N HIS A 428 2.30 -2.80 15.08
CA HIS A 428 2.63 -1.49 14.54
C HIS A 428 2.05 -0.37 15.41
N PHE A 429 0.77 -0.45 15.78
CA PHE A 429 0.12 0.62 16.54
C PHE A 429 0.64 0.72 17.99
N VAL A 430 0.97 -0.41 18.62
CA VAL A 430 1.68 -0.43 19.91
C VAL A 430 3.07 0.21 19.77
N GLY A 431 3.75 0.02 18.64
CA GLY A 431 5.05 0.63 18.37
C GLY A 431 4.97 2.13 18.06
N LEU A 432 3.88 2.60 17.46
CA LEU A 432 3.63 4.02 17.22
C LEU A 432 3.29 4.77 18.52
N THR A 433 2.60 4.11 19.45
CA THR A 433 2.17 4.72 20.70
C THR A 433 3.34 4.87 21.66
N ASP A 434 3.44 6.04 22.29
CA ASP A 434 4.46 6.24 23.31
C ASP A 434 4.03 5.64 24.64
N VAL A 435 4.85 4.74 25.18
CA VAL A 435 4.62 4.05 26.45
C VAL A 435 5.71 4.43 27.44
N PRO A 436 5.43 4.48 28.76
CA PRO A 436 6.44 4.79 29.77
C PRO A 436 7.66 3.87 29.65
N GLY A 437 8.87 4.43 29.77
CA GLY A 437 10.12 3.72 29.48
C GLY A 437 10.45 2.56 30.44
N ASP A 438 9.76 2.46 31.57
CA ASP A 438 9.84 1.35 32.53
C ASP A 438 8.91 0.17 32.17
N VAL A 439 7.99 0.36 31.23
CA VAL A 439 7.06 -0.66 30.76
C VAL A 439 7.67 -1.48 29.64
N LYS A 440 7.79 -2.79 29.85
CA LYS A 440 8.21 -3.72 28.80
C LYS A 440 6.98 -4.30 28.10
N VAL A 441 6.86 -4.03 26.80
CA VAL A 441 5.83 -4.63 25.94
C VAL A 441 6.15 -6.12 25.71
N ASP A 442 5.16 -6.98 25.90
CA ASP A 442 5.27 -8.41 25.61
C ASP A 442 5.05 -8.66 24.10
N GLU A 443 6.13 -8.93 23.38
CA GLU A 443 6.06 -9.24 21.94
C GLU A 443 5.29 -10.54 21.64
N GLY A 444 5.04 -11.41 22.64
CA GLY A 444 4.15 -12.56 22.49
C GLY A 444 2.67 -12.19 22.30
N TRP A 445 2.30 -10.91 22.51
CA TRP A 445 0.93 -10.43 22.46
C TRP A 445 0.25 -10.57 21.09
N TRP A 446 1.01 -10.40 20.02
CA TRP A 446 0.54 -10.57 18.64
C TRP A 446 0.84 -11.96 18.08
N GLY A 447 1.23 -12.91 18.94
CA GLY A 447 1.48 -14.30 18.56
C GLY A 447 0.22 -15.10 18.23
N VAL A 448 0.41 -16.26 17.59
CA VAL A 448 -0.65 -17.12 17.03
C VAL A 448 -1.72 -17.50 18.05
N GLU A 449 -1.37 -17.76 19.31
CA GLU A 449 -2.35 -18.12 20.35
C GLU A 449 -3.37 -17.02 20.60
N ARG A 450 -2.90 -15.76 20.69
CA ARG A 450 -3.74 -14.57 20.90
C ARG A 450 -4.58 -14.26 19.67
N LEU A 451 -4.03 -14.46 18.48
CA LEU A 451 -4.79 -14.34 17.22
C LEU A 451 -5.93 -15.36 17.16
N ILE A 452 -5.70 -16.62 17.56
CA ILE A 452 -6.76 -17.64 17.62
C ILE A 452 -7.87 -17.25 18.60
N GLU A 453 -7.54 -16.63 19.74
CA GLU A 453 -8.53 -16.11 20.69
C GLU A 453 -9.37 -14.99 20.08
N LEU A 454 -8.74 -14.02 19.41
CA LEU A 454 -9.42 -12.93 18.70
C LEU A 454 -10.32 -13.43 17.58
N GLU A 455 -9.84 -14.38 16.77
CA GLU A 455 -10.63 -15.01 15.70
C GLU A 455 -11.89 -15.68 16.25
N LYS A 456 -11.77 -16.40 17.38
CA LYS A 456 -12.92 -17.03 18.03
C LYS A 456 -13.90 -16.00 18.59
N ALA A 457 -13.40 -14.90 19.11
CA ALA A 457 -14.21 -13.83 19.71
C ALA A 457 -14.94 -12.98 18.67
N THR A 458 -14.33 -12.74 17.51
CA THR A 458 -14.82 -11.81 16.46
C THR A 458 -15.57 -12.49 15.31
N LYS A 459 -15.62 -13.84 15.27
CA LYS A 459 -16.42 -14.62 14.30
C LYS A 459 -17.92 -14.31 14.44
N LYS A 460 -18.51 -13.74 13.38
CA LYS A 460 -19.97 -13.57 13.26
C LYS A 460 -20.65 -14.94 13.18
N ARG A 461 -21.44 -15.34 14.20
CA ARG A 461 -22.27 -16.56 14.13
C ARG A 461 -23.48 -16.30 13.22
N ARG A 462 -23.75 -17.21 12.27
CA ARG A 462 -25.00 -17.21 11.50
C ARG A 462 -26.19 -17.42 12.46
N GLY A 463 -27.03 -16.40 12.63
CA GLY A 463 -28.36 -16.55 13.23
C GLY A 463 -28.50 -16.26 14.73
N GLY A 464 -27.85 -15.23 15.27
CA GLY A 464 -28.16 -14.74 16.62
C GLY A 464 -27.16 -13.71 17.12
N ARG A 465 -27.60 -12.84 18.04
CA ARG A 465 -26.69 -11.98 18.84
C ARG A 465 -25.53 -12.84 19.33
N PRO A 466 -24.28 -12.34 19.32
CA PRO A 466 -23.16 -13.08 19.88
C PRO A 466 -23.56 -13.58 21.26
N SER A 467 -23.56 -14.91 21.45
CA SER A 467 -23.74 -15.47 22.77
C SER A 467 -22.55 -14.99 23.59
N LEU A 468 -22.77 -13.94 24.39
CA LEU A 468 -21.86 -13.57 25.46
C LEU A 468 -21.67 -14.87 26.27
N PRO A 469 -20.46 -15.45 26.32
CA PRO A 469 -20.20 -16.50 27.30
C PRO A 469 -20.45 -15.90 28.70
N ALA A 470 -20.71 -16.76 29.67
CA ALA A 470 -21.02 -16.35 31.04
C ALA A 470 -20.05 -15.25 31.53
N PRO A 471 -20.54 -14.20 32.22
CA PRO A 471 -19.69 -13.15 32.78
C PRO A 471 -18.55 -13.78 33.59
N GLY A 472 -17.29 -13.48 33.23
CA GLY A 472 -16.09 -14.05 33.86
C GLY A 472 -15.40 -15.20 33.12
N SER A 473 -15.85 -15.60 31.91
CA SER A 473 -15.22 -16.65 31.10
C SER A 473 -14.19 -16.16 30.07
N ARG A 474 -14.14 -14.86 29.76
CA ARG A 474 -13.17 -14.28 28.80
C ARG A 474 -12.08 -13.51 29.54
N ARG A 475 -10.87 -13.49 28.98
CA ARG A 475 -9.81 -12.59 29.45
C ARG A 475 -10.30 -11.14 29.27
N THR A 476 -10.07 -10.29 30.27
CA THR A 476 -10.56 -8.89 30.35
C THR A 476 -10.28 -8.09 29.08
N TRP A 477 -9.09 -8.22 28.52
CA TRP A 477 -8.70 -7.54 27.28
C TRP A 477 -9.56 -7.90 26.07
N ILE A 478 -10.05 -9.15 25.93
CA ILE A 478 -10.90 -9.56 24.80
C ILE A 478 -12.26 -8.86 24.88
N GLU A 479 -12.80 -8.74 26.09
CA GLU A 479 -14.07 -8.03 26.30
C GLU A 479 -13.90 -6.56 25.93
N ARG A 480 -12.80 -5.92 26.37
CA ARG A 480 -12.48 -4.54 26.01
C ARG A 480 -12.28 -4.36 24.49
N THR A 481 -11.56 -5.25 23.83
CA THR A 481 -11.41 -5.27 22.37
C THR A 481 -12.77 -5.29 21.67
N LEU A 482 -13.69 -6.13 22.12
CA LEU A 482 -15.03 -6.22 21.52
C LEU A 482 -15.87 -4.96 21.78
N THR A 483 -15.72 -4.32 22.94
CA THR A 483 -16.36 -3.03 23.24
C THR A 483 -15.90 -1.93 22.28
N ILE A 484 -14.59 -1.85 22.02
CA ILE A 484 -14.03 -0.86 21.08
C ILE A 484 -14.44 -1.19 19.63
N LEU A 485 -14.45 -2.47 19.26
CA LEU A 485 -14.76 -2.92 17.90
C LEU A 485 -16.25 -2.77 17.53
N ALA A 486 -17.17 -2.95 18.48
CA ALA A 486 -18.61 -2.97 18.22
C ALA A 486 -19.13 -1.78 17.39
N PRO A 487 -18.87 -0.51 17.73
CA PRO A 487 -19.32 0.63 16.94
C PRO A 487 -18.68 0.65 15.53
N LEU A 488 -17.40 0.27 15.41
CA LEU A 488 -16.70 0.22 14.12
C LEU A 488 -17.31 -0.81 13.16
N ASP A 489 -17.69 -1.97 13.71
CA ASP A 489 -18.29 -3.07 12.98
C ASP A 489 -19.74 -2.76 12.55
N GLU A 490 -20.50 -2.04 13.38
CA GLU A 490 -21.89 -1.65 13.08
C GLU A 490 -21.97 -0.68 11.90
N VAL A 491 -21.12 0.36 11.89
CA VAL A 491 -21.07 1.33 10.78
C VAL A 491 -20.67 0.64 9.48
N SER A 492 -19.60 -0.16 9.50
CA SER A 492 -19.13 -0.91 8.34
C SER A 492 -20.21 -1.86 7.81
N ALA A 493 -20.89 -2.60 8.71
CA ALA A 493 -21.94 -3.55 8.32
C ALA A 493 -23.18 -2.85 7.74
N SER A 494 -23.56 -1.69 8.29
CA SER A 494 -24.67 -0.89 7.78
C SER A 494 -24.40 -0.44 6.34
N ILE A 495 -23.19 0.06 6.06
CA ILE A 495 -22.77 0.49 4.72
C ILE A 495 -22.75 -0.69 3.75
N VAL A 496 -22.12 -1.81 4.10
CA VAL A 496 -22.11 -2.98 3.21
C VAL A 496 -23.53 -3.52 2.94
N SER A 497 -24.43 -3.46 3.94
CA SER A 497 -25.82 -3.90 3.77
C SER A 497 -26.64 -2.98 2.87
N SER A 498 -26.37 -1.67 2.84
CA SER A 498 -27.08 -0.72 1.98
C SER A 498 -26.65 -0.82 0.51
N LEU A 499 -25.44 -1.33 0.25
CA LEU A 499 -24.82 -1.46 -1.07
C LEU A 499 -25.23 -2.72 -1.87
N LYS A 500 -26.24 -3.49 -1.43
CA LYS A 500 -26.66 -4.73 -2.12
C LYS A 500 -26.94 -4.50 -3.61
N ALA A 501 -26.11 -5.13 -4.45
CA ALA A 501 -26.15 -5.06 -5.91
C ALA A 501 -27.27 -5.92 -6.52
N VAL A 502 -27.77 -5.47 -7.68
CA VAL A 502 -28.61 -6.23 -8.61
C VAL A 502 -27.89 -7.52 -9.01
N PRO A 503 -28.52 -8.70 -8.92
CA PRO A 503 -27.86 -9.95 -9.29
C PRO A 503 -27.57 -9.97 -10.81
N PRO A 504 -26.35 -10.32 -11.24
CA PRO A 504 -26.09 -10.56 -12.65
C PRO A 504 -26.93 -11.76 -13.16
N PRO A 505 -27.37 -11.75 -14.42
CA PRO A 505 -28.09 -12.89 -14.99
C PRO A 505 -27.22 -14.15 -14.96
N PRO A 506 -27.82 -15.34 -14.78
CA PRO A 506 -27.06 -16.57 -14.64
C PRO A 506 -26.26 -16.86 -15.92
N ILE A 507 -24.94 -16.94 -15.78
CA ILE A 507 -24.05 -17.40 -16.84
C ILE A 507 -24.27 -18.91 -16.97
N ALA A 508 -25.06 -19.31 -17.96
CA ALA A 508 -25.04 -20.68 -18.44
C ALA A 508 -23.74 -20.90 -19.19
N MET A 509 -22.73 -21.50 -18.54
CA MET A 509 -21.70 -22.36 -19.16
C MET A 509 -20.74 -22.89 -18.08
N THR A 510 -20.98 -24.14 -17.65
CA THR A 510 -20.05 -24.89 -16.81
C THR A 510 -18.88 -25.44 -17.62
N LEU A 511 -17.69 -25.42 -17.02
CA LEU A 511 -16.39 -25.90 -17.52
C LEU A 511 -16.36 -27.44 -17.69
N ARG A 512 -17.10 -27.96 -18.66
CA ARG A 512 -16.94 -29.30 -19.24
C ARG A 512 -17.36 -29.23 -20.70
N ASP A 513 -16.46 -28.76 -21.57
CA ASP A 513 -16.42 -29.11 -23.02
C ASP A 513 -15.30 -28.33 -23.74
N ARG A 514 -14.04 -28.56 -23.34
CA ARG A 514 -12.89 -28.27 -24.19
C ARG A 514 -12.08 -29.55 -24.42
N SER A 515 -12.61 -30.42 -25.27
CA SER A 515 -11.77 -31.25 -26.12
C SER A 515 -12.47 -31.50 -27.45
N LYS A 516 -11.79 -31.13 -28.54
CA LYS A 516 -12.04 -31.39 -29.99
C LYS A 516 -12.33 -30.13 -30.79
N ILE A 517 -11.25 -29.57 -31.36
CA ILE A 517 -11.31 -28.75 -32.57
C ILE A 517 -11.40 -29.72 -33.77
N PRO A 518 -12.39 -29.64 -34.67
CA PRO A 518 -12.38 -30.39 -35.92
C PRO A 518 -11.76 -29.55 -37.05
N SER A 519 -10.82 -30.17 -37.76
CA SER A 519 -10.22 -29.71 -39.01
C SER A 519 -11.26 -29.63 -40.14
N LYS A 520 -11.30 -28.50 -40.87
CA LYS A 520 -12.09 -28.30 -42.09
C LYS A 520 -11.64 -29.27 -43.21
N ALA A 521 -12.61 -29.96 -43.82
CA ALA A 521 -12.48 -30.59 -45.14
C ALA A 521 -13.61 -30.06 -46.06
N PRO A 522 -13.40 -29.97 -47.40
CA PRO A 522 -14.32 -29.33 -48.33
C PRO A 522 -15.49 -30.23 -48.77
N THR A 523 -16.51 -29.56 -49.31
CA THR A 523 -17.88 -29.97 -49.65
C THR A 523 -18.04 -31.16 -50.63
N PRO A 524 -19.14 -31.95 -50.54
CA PRO A 524 -19.35 -33.15 -51.35
C PRO A 524 -20.23 -32.94 -52.61
N VAL A 525 -20.00 -33.79 -53.62
CA VAL A 525 -20.86 -34.00 -54.81
C VAL A 525 -21.55 -35.38 -54.68
N PRO A 526 -22.83 -35.56 -55.08
CA PRO A 526 -23.56 -36.80 -54.83
C PRO A 526 -23.55 -37.79 -56.02
N SER A 527 -23.52 -39.10 -55.74
CA SER A 527 -23.96 -40.16 -56.68
C SER A 527 -24.42 -41.44 -55.94
N PRO A 528 -25.25 -42.32 -56.55
CA PRO A 528 -26.20 -43.22 -55.85
C PRO A 528 -25.73 -44.72 -55.89
N PRO A 529 -26.52 -45.78 -55.56
CA PRO A 529 -26.16 -46.74 -54.51
C PRO A 529 -25.89 -48.22 -54.92
N ARG A 530 -25.12 -48.93 -54.05
CA ARG A 530 -25.03 -50.40 -53.78
C ARG A 530 -24.60 -51.35 -54.94
N PRO A 531 -24.13 -52.62 -54.72
CA PRO A 531 -24.38 -53.52 -53.57
C PRO A 531 -23.21 -54.45 -53.06
N THR A 532 -23.51 -55.13 -51.93
CA THR A 532 -23.15 -56.52 -51.49
C THR A 532 -21.71 -56.99 -51.14
N ARG A 533 -21.53 -57.23 -49.82
CA ARG A 533 -21.33 -58.53 -49.12
C ARG A 533 -20.14 -59.44 -49.52
N ALA A 534 -19.22 -59.70 -48.58
CA ALA A 534 -18.69 -61.04 -48.27
C ALA A 534 -17.99 -61.11 -46.89
N LYS A 535 -18.12 -62.28 -46.26
CA LYS A 535 -17.63 -62.70 -44.93
C LYS A 535 -16.25 -63.39 -45.04
N ALA A 536 -15.47 -63.38 -43.95
CA ALA A 536 -14.77 -64.54 -43.34
C ALA A 536 -14.03 -64.03 -42.08
N GLN A 537 -14.27 -64.55 -40.86
CA GLN A 537 -13.70 -65.79 -40.26
C GLN A 537 -12.16 -65.82 -40.37
N GLY A 538 -11.36 -66.02 -39.32
CA GLY A 538 -11.57 -66.34 -37.91
C GLY A 538 -10.22 -66.73 -37.28
N THR A 539 -10.22 -66.93 -35.95
CA THR A 539 -9.21 -67.69 -35.14
C THR A 539 -7.78 -67.12 -35.09
N GLY A 540 -7.02 -67.14 -33.99
CA GLY A 540 -7.17 -67.68 -32.65
C GLY A 540 -5.76 -67.84 -32.02
N ASN A 541 -5.64 -67.50 -30.74
CA ASN A 541 -4.68 -67.96 -29.71
C ASN A 541 -3.16 -68.00 -29.96
N GLY A 542 -2.39 -67.52 -28.97
CA GLY A 542 -1.03 -68.02 -28.72
C GLY A 542 -0.20 -67.23 -27.70
N ARG A 543 -0.14 -67.74 -26.47
CA ARG A 543 0.64 -67.29 -25.29
C ARG A 543 2.17 -67.22 -25.51
N GLY A 544 2.86 -66.40 -24.70
CA GLY A 544 4.28 -66.63 -24.36
C GLY A 544 5.01 -65.48 -23.64
N ARG A 545 5.24 -65.61 -22.32
CA ARG A 545 6.34 -64.99 -21.53
C ARG A 545 7.46 -66.06 -21.40
N PRO A 546 8.74 -65.82 -20.97
CA PRO A 546 9.23 -64.80 -20.01
C PRO A 546 10.70 -64.24 -20.18
N ARG A 547 11.05 -63.26 -19.32
CA ARG A 547 12.32 -62.84 -18.65
C ARG A 547 13.74 -63.22 -19.17
N LYS A 548 14.67 -62.22 -19.20
CA LYS A 548 15.89 -62.00 -18.32
C LYS A 548 16.91 -61.06 -19.02
N SER A 549 17.34 -59.94 -18.41
CA SER A 549 18.60 -59.66 -17.65
C SER A 549 19.75 -59.05 -18.47
N GLY A 550 20.37 -57.98 -17.96
CA GLY A 550 21.69 -57.48 -18.39
C GLY A 550 22.02 -56.06 -17.91
N GLN A 551 22.94 -55.94 -16.95
CA GLN A 551 23.62 -54.70 -16.52
C GLN A 551 24.76 -54.32 -17.47
N VAL A 552 25.22 -53.05 -17.37
CA VAL A 552 26.56 -52.41 -17.55
C VAL A 552 26.26 -51.00 -18.11
N GLY A 553 26.77 -49.84 -17.66
CA GLY A 553 27.92 -49.46 -16.86
C GLY A 553 28.68 -48.35 -17.62
N VAL A 554 28.58 -47.10 -17.13
CA VAL A 554 29.53 -45.96 -17.16
C VAL A 554 30.13 -45.50 -18.52
N GLU A 555 30.02 -44.20 -18.87
CA GLU A 555 31.11 -43.19 -18.80
C GLU A 555 30.68 -41.79 -19.32
N LEU A 556 31.22 -40.76 -18.66
CA LEU A 556 31.07 -39.31 -18.90
C LEU A 556 32.12 -38.83 -19.91
N GLU A 557 31.80 -37.85 -20.75
CA GLU A 557 32.83 -36.93 -21.25
C GLU A 557 32.29 -35.52 -21.60
N VAL A 558 33.07 -34.53 -21.19
CA VAL A 558 32.96 -33.08 -21.41
C VAL A 558 33.86 -32.72 -22.60
N PRO A 559 33.62 -31.59 -23.31
CA PRO A 559 34.79 -30.83 -23.75
C PRO A 559 34.73 -29.32 -23.49
N LYS A 560 35.92 -28.79 -23.20
CA LYS A 560 36.27 -27.37 -22.97
C LYS A 560 36.58 -26.62 -24.27
N LEU A 561 36.26 -25.33 -24.22
CA LEU A 561 36.88 -24.12 -24.80
C LEU A 561 38.17 -24.24 -25.65
N ALA A 562 38.21 -23.45 -26.73
CA ALA A 562 39.38 -22.69 -27.15
C ALA A 562 38.99 -21.39 -27.86
N ALA A 563 39.62 -20.29 -27.45
CA ALA A 563 39.50 -18.94 -28.00
C ALA A 563 40.46 -18.72 -29.18
N LYS A 564 40.11 -17.81 -30.10
CA LYS A 564 41.06 -17.02 -30.90
C LYS A 564 40.44 -15.68 -31.32
N SER A 565 41.23 -14.65 -31.11
CA SER A 565 41.10 -13.24 -31.53
C SER A 565 41.23 -13.06 -33.04
N GLU A 566 40.57 -12.04 -33.61
CA GLU A 566 41.20 -11.02 -34.48
C GLU A 566 40.19 -9.93 -34.89
N ASP A 567 40.77 -8.78 -35.25
CA ASP A 567 40.24 -7.43 -35.41
C ASP A 567 39.46 -7.17 -36.72
N SER A 568 38.83 -5.98 -36.74
CA SER A 568 38.59 -5.08 -37.89
C SER A 568 37.22 -5.05 -38.63
N SER A 569 36.60 -3.87 -38.47
CA SER A 569 36.00 -2.95 -39.47
C SER A 569 34.82 -3.36 -40.38
N SER A 570 33.76 -2.55 -40.23
CA SER A 570 32.86 -1.97 -41.25
C SER A 570 32.26 -2.88 -42.33
N ASN A 571 30.93 -3.01 -42.32
CA ASN A 571 30.10 -2.34 -43.34
C ASN A 571 28.62 -2.36 -42.96
N GLU A 572 27.98 -1.27 -43.31
CA GLU A 572 26.54 -1.03 -43.35
C GLU A 572 25.86 -2.06 -44.26
N ASP A 573 24.70 -2.57 -43.87
CA ASP A 573 23.64 -2.83 -44.83
C ASP A 573 22.26 -2.83 -44.16
N GLU A 574 21.38 -2.08 -44.80
CA GLU A 574 20.02 -1.75 -44.42
C GLU A 574 19.11 -2.98 -44.43
N LEU A 575 18.26 -3.13 -43.40
CA LEU A 575 17.03 -3.92 -43.51
C LEU A 575 15.86 -3.10 -42.98
N GLN A 576 15.15 -2.52 -43.95
CA GLN A 576 13.87 -1.84 -43.80
C GLN A 576 12.83 -2.80 -43.20
N VAL A 577 12.20 -2.39 -42.09
CA VAL A 577 10.97 -3.00 -41.59
C VAL A 577 9.85 -1.97 -41.65
N ASN A 578 8.84 -2.34 -42.44
CA ASN A 578 7.62 -1.60 -42.74
C ASN A 578 6.89 -1.10 -41.48
N ARG A 579 6.67 0.22 -41.40
CA ARG A 579 5.78 0.87 -40.44
C ARG A 579 4.34 0.86 -40.97
N GLY A 580 3.46 0.13 -40.30
CA GLY A 580 2.01 0.37 -40.34
C GLY A 580 1.65 1.34 -39.20
N GLY A 581 1.19 2.54 -39.55
CA GLY A 581 0.99 3.65 -38.62
C GLY A 581 -0.31 3.63 -37.81
N VAL A 582 -0.25 4.23 -36.63
CA VAL A 582 -1.37 4.85 -35.89
C VAL A 582 -0.96 6.31 -35.64
N PRO A 583 -1.85 7.31 -35.78
CA PRO A 583 -1.45 8.72 -35.78
C PRO A 583 -1.43 9.33 -34.37
N GLY A 584 -0.27 9.90 -34.01
CA GLY A 584 -0.20 11.26 -33.44
C GLY A 584 -0.35 11.44 -31.93
N ALA A 585 0.71 11.18 -31.16
CA ALA A 585 1.14 12.05 -30.05
C ALA A 585 2.65 12.23 -30.15
N LYS A 586 3.09 13.42 -30.58
CA LYS A 586 4.52 13.76 -30.68
C LYS A 586 5.03 14.02 -29.26
N LYS A 587 5.94 13.18 -28.76
CA LYS A 587 6.79 13.50 -27.61
C LYS A 587 7.58 14.77 -27.91
N LEU A 588 7.48 15.79 -27.06
CA LEU A 588 8.43 16.91 -27.06
C LEU A 588 9.66 16.56 -26.22
N PRO A 589 10.85 17.06 -26.59
CA PRO A 589 12.10 16.77 -25.89
C PRO A 589 12.27 17.62 -24.62
N ARG A 590 13.02 17.02 -23.69
CA ARG A 590 13.56 17.53 -22.43
C ARG A 590 13.95 19.02 -22.46
N VAL A 591 13.67 19.67 -21.32
CA VAL A 591 14.04 21.04 -20.94
C VAL A 591 15.45 21.41 -21.42
N ILE A 592 15.53 22.50 -22.17
CA ILE A 592 16.77 23.07 -22.71
C ILE A 592 17.44 23.89 -21.61
N LEU A 593 18.66 23.50 -21.21
CA LEU A 593 19.58 24.36 -20.47
C LEU A 593 19.84 25.65 -21.28
N LYS A 594 19.24 26.77 -20.88
CA LYS A 594 19.71 28.10 -21.31
C LYS A 594 20.91 28.48 -20.45
N LEU A 595 22.09 27.94 -20.77
CA LEU A 595 23.34 28.51 -20.33
C LEU A 595 23.46 29.91 -20.96
N GLY A 596 23.26 30.95 -20.15
CA GLY A 596 23.53 32.33 -20.56
C GLY A 596 24.99 32.45 -21.00
N LYS A 597 25.23 33.13 -22.13
CA LYS A 597 26.59 33.43 -22.59
C LYS A 597 27.31 34.26 -21.53
N ALA A 598 28.49 33.81 -21.13
CA ALA A 598 29.42 34.59 -20.31
C ALA A 598 29.61 35.98 -20.94
N GLN A 599 29.47 37.02 -20.12
CA GLN A 599 29.81 38.38 -20.53
C GLN A 599 31.30 38.42 -20.82
N SER A 600 31.65 38.63 -22.09
CA SER A 600 33.01 38.94 -22.50
C SER A 600 33.39 40.30 -21.91
N GLU A 601 34.49 40.33 -21.17
CA GLU A 601 35.18 41.55 -20.74
C GLU A 601 35.46 42.42 -21.99
N GLU A 602 34.78 43.55 -22.12
CA GLU A 602 35.19 44.62 -23.02
C GLU A 602 36.32 45.40 -22.33
N SER A 603 37.49 45.32 -22.94
CA SER A 603 38.62 46.20 -22.67
C SER A 603 38.34 47.56 -23.30
N SER A 604 38.45 48.61 -22.49
CA SER A 604 38.71 50.00 -22.90
C SER A 604 39.52 50.68 -21.81
#